data_AF-A0A5C3MSY2-F1
#
_entry.id   AF-A0A5C3MSY2-F1
#
_cell.length_a   1.000
_cell.length_b   1.000
_cell.length_c   1.000
_cell.angle_alpha   90.00
_cell.angle_beta   90.00
_cell.angle_gamma   90.00
#
_symmetry.space_group_name_H-M   'P 1'
#
loop_
_entity.id
_entity.type
_entity.pdbx_description
1 polymer ?
#
loop_
_entity_poly.entity_id
_entity_poly.type
_entity_poly.pdbx_seq_one_letter_code
_entity_poly.pdbx_strand_id
1 'polypeptide(L)'
;MPLTNLNALKAVSRNVVHAQGTDVSTCSYCDRQDASDESGWTDSQTSYTTGLTAVQLMCETYERMLLRGWRRSGMYCYKPDSRRSCCPQYPIRLDAMNFKPTRSQRKAIYNAHENIRYEYSMACSDPRDTSSASLASTLHSVEYRTTIERKAHKFEVFLESPSYTAEKYRLYETYQTQVHHDTLNLPYLFYRFLVESPLISTAIPYTSAAPPPHLPRQYGSYHQLYRLDGRLIGLSVLDVLPGSVSSVYFMYDTRWAKYSLGKLSVMREAALVQEMNHAGLPEMQHLHLGYYIHSNPKMRYKREYHPTHLADPEELSWHPMGECMPVLDRYHYACFARPEHSTQRDDDPGEREPRSLVNAPPDEDLEDLQFVKLKDGEAELMPLKSSDAWADTIYLRPALIATIDGLGVDLAKELVFH
;
A
#
# COMPACT_ATOMS: atom_id res chain seq x y z
N MET A 1 -16.54 8.84 -17.07
CA MET A 1 -16.55 8.23 -18.41
C MET A 1 -17.81 7.36 -18.53
N PRO A 2 -18.52 7.35 -19.68
CA PRO A 2 -19.67 6.46 -19.91
C PRO A 2 -19.29 4.97 -19.72
N LEU A 3 -20.21 4.14 -19.27
CA LEU A 3 -20.01 2.70 -19.06
C LEU A 3 -19.59 1.95 -20.33
N THR A 4 -20.14 2.33 -21.48
CA THR A 4 -19.78 1.78 -22.81
C THR A 4 -18.31 1.98 -23.13
N ASN A 5 -17.81 3.21 -22.92
CA ASN A 5 -16.41 3.56 -23.12
C ASN A 5 -15.49 2.78 -22.17
N LEU A 6 -15.89 2.62 -20.91
CA LEU A 6 -15.12 1.85 -19.94
C LEU A 6 -15.02 0.36 -20.36
N ASN A 7 -16.11 -0.23 -20.83
CA ASN A 7 -16.12 -1.62 -21.29
C ASN A 7 -15.26 -1.81 -22.55
N ALA A 8 -15.31 -0.86 -23.48
CA ALA A 8 -14.48 -0.88 -24.68
C ALA A 8 -12.99 -0.88 -24.32
N LEU A 9 -12.56 0.01 -23.40
CA LEU A 9 -11.18 0.01 -22.90
C LEU A 9 -10.80 -1.32 -22.25
N LYS A 10 -11.68 -1.86 -21.40
CA LYS A 10 -11.40 -3.10 -20.68
C LYS A 10 -11.29 -4.33 -21.60
N ALA A 11 -11.89 -4.27 -22.79
CA ALA A 11 -11.79 -5.34 -23.79
C ALA A 11 -10.44 -5.36 -24.51
N VAL A 12 -9.71 -4.25 -24.55
CA VAL A 12 -8.49 -4.08 -25.36
C VAL A 12 -7.27 -4.77 -24.76
N SER A 13 -7.03 -4.58 -23.46
CA SER A 13 -5.88 -5.16 -22.76
C SER A 13 -6.20 -5.28 -21.29
N ARG A 14 -5.63 -6.26 -20.59
CA ARG A 14 -5.81 -6.43 -19.15
C ARG A 14 -5.07 -5.39 -18.29
N ASN A 15 -4.23 -4.56 -18.91
CA ASN A 15 -3.55 -3.46 -18.25
C ASN A 15 -3.80 -2.17 -19.05
N VAL A 16 -4.74 -1.34 -18.59
CA VAL A 16 -5.08 -0.06 -19.24
C VAL A 16 -4.94 1.06 -18.24
N VAL A 17 -4.19 2.09 -18.62
CA VAL A 17 -3.87 3.23 -17.74
C VAL A 17 -4.03 4.55 -18.46
N HIS A 18 -4.39 5.58 -17.70
CA HIS A 18 -4.36 6.97 -18.13
C HIS A 18 -3.23 7.68 -17.39
N ALA A 19 -2.21 8.13 -18.13
CA ALA A 19 -1.08 8.87 -17.56
C ALA A 19 -1.53 10.24 -17.06
N GLN A 20 -1.19 10.60 -15.82
CA GLN A 20 -1.47 11.93 -15.26
C GLN A 20 -0.20 12.79 -15.13
N GLY A 21 0.97 12.17 -15.23
CA GLY A 21 2.24 12.89 -15.17
C GLY A 21 2.64 13.25 -13.75
N THR A 22 3.48 14.28 -13.63
CA THR A 22 3.97 14.74 -12.33
C THR A 22 3.01 15.73 -11.69
N ASP A 23 2.77 15.57 -10.39
CA ASP A 23 1.96 16.48 -9.57
C ASP A 23 2.77 16.98 -8.37
N VAL A 24 2.37 18.15 -7.85
CA VAL A 24 3.00 18.84 -6.73
C VAL A 24 1.92 19.22 -5.73
N SER A 25 2.07 18.77 -4.49
CA SER A 25 1.09 19.01 -3.43
C SER A 25 1.78 19.33 -2.10
N THR A 26 0.99 19.78 -1.12
CA THR A 26 1.48 19.96 0.25
C THR A 26 1.80 18.62 0.88
N CYS A 27 2.98 18.49 1.47
CA CYS A 27 3.38 17.29 2.18
C CYS A 27 2.54 17.09 3.44
N SER A 28 1.97 15.89 3.58
CA SER A 28 1.12 15.52 4.73
C SER A 28 1.91 14.91 5.91
N TYR A 29 3.25 14.84 5.81
CA TYR A 29 4.09 14.10 6.75
C TYR A 29 4.99 14.97 7.63
N CYS A 30 5.34 16.18 7.20
CA CYS A 30 6.11 17.13 8.00
C CYS A 30 5.19 18.03 8.84
N ASP A 31 5.60 18.33 10.08
CA ASP A 31 4.85 19.21 10.96
C ASP A 31 5.03 20.70 10.57
N ARG A 32 3.95 21.48 10.70
CA ARG A 32 3.94 22.94 10.57
C ARG A 32 4.48 23.60 11.86
N GLN A 33 5.75 23.42 12.17
CA GLN A 33 6.42 24.30 13.12
C GLN A 33 7.20 25.33 12.29
N ASP A 34 6.94 26.61 12.54
CA ASP A 34 7.53 27.80 11.89
C ASP A 34 6.72 28.46 10.75
N ALA A 35 5.39 28.56 10.92
CA ALA A 35 4.60 29.55 10.19
C ALA A 35 4.57 30.88 10.97
N SER A 36 5.70 31.59 11.03
CA SER A 36 5.74 33.00 11.49
C SER A 36 5.84 34.02 10.35
N ASP A 37 5.99 33.58 9.10
CA ASP A 37 6.21 34.52 8.01
C ASP A 37 4.96 34.62 7.13
N GLU A 38 4.32 35.79 7.15
CA GLU A 38 3.10 36.19 6.43
C GLU A 38 3.25 36.23 4.89
N SER A 39 4.24 35.52 4.31
CA SER A 39 4.43 35.38 2.87
C SER A 39 4.35 33.91 2.48
N GLY A 40 3.33 33.57 1.68
CA GLY A 40 2.99 32.20 1.28
C GLY A 40 4.12 31.35 0.71
N TRP A 41 3.89 30.02 0.76
CA TRP A 41 4.70 28.94 0.20
C TRP A 41 6.20 28.99 0.55
N THR A 42 6.58 28.34 1.65
CA THR A 42 7.97 27.93 1.85
C THR A 42 8.20 26.59 1.15
N ASP A 43 9.28 26.48 0.40
CA ASP A 43 9.77 25.28 -0.35
C ASP A 43 9.97 24.02 0.54
N SER A 44 9.74 24.15 1.85
CA SER A 44 10.06 23.17 2.89
C SER A 44 8.99 22.09 3.11
N GLN A 45 7.85 22.16 2.40
CA GLN A 45 6.66 21.32 2.66
C GLN A 45 6.02 20.77 1.38
N THR A 46 6.84 20.39 0.40
CA THR A 46 6.35 19.95 -0.91
C THR A 46 6.47 18.43 -1.07
N SER A 47 5.42 17.82 -1.63
CA SER A 47 5.39 16.42 -2.06
C SER A 47 5.30 16.37 -3.58
N TYR A 48 6.27 15.72 -4.21
CA TYR A 48 6.31 15.49 -5.65
C TYR A 48 5.93 14.04 -5.92
N THR A 49 5.03 13.83 -6.88
CA THR A 49 4.57 12.49 -7.26
C THR A 49 4.46 12.38 -8.77
N THR A 50 4.68 11.18 -9.30
CA THR A 50 4.20 10.80 -10.63
C THR A 50 2.94 9.97 -10.47
N GLY A 51 1.87 10.30 -11.19
CA GLY A 51 0.56 9.67 -11.09
C GLY A 51 0.06 9.05 -12.39
N LEU A 52 -0.77 8.02 -12.26
CA LEU A 52 -1.61 7.47 -13.32
C LEU A 52 -2.95 7.01 -12.74
N THR A 53 -4.01 7.02 -13.55
CA THR A 53 -5.26 6.33 -13.20
C THR A 53 -5.30 4.99 -13.91
N ALA A 54 -5.36 3.92 -13.14
CA ALA A 54 -5.50 2.57 -13.67
C ALA A 54 -6.97 2.27 -13.97
N VAL A 55 -7.31 2.04 -15.24
CA VAL A 55 -8.64 1.60 -15.66
C VAL A 55 -8.85 0.13 -15.29
N GLN A 56 -7.82 -0.69 -15.52
CA GLN A 56 -7.69 -2.04 -14.99
C GLN A 56 -6.23 -2.50 -15.03
N LEU A 57 -5.85 -3.37 -14.11
CA LEU A 57 -4.52 -3.93 -13.98
C LEU A 57 -4.58 -5.40 -13.55
N MET A 58 -3.72 -6.22 -14.13
CA MET A 58 -3.42 -7.54 -13.56
C MET A 58 -2.70 -7.40 -12.22
N CYS A 59 -2.95 -8.33 -11.29
CA CYS A 59 -2.30 -8.30 -9.98
C CYS A 59 -0.78 -8.45 -10.09
N GLU A 60 -0.29 -9.23 -11.07
CA GLU A 60 1.11 -9.43 -11.42
C GLU A 60 1.78 -8.14 -11.91
N THR A 61 1.06 -7.34 -12.71
CA THR A 61 1.53 -6.03 -13.18
C THR A 61 1.61 -5.06 -12.02
N TYR A 62 0.57 -5.02 -11.18
CA TYR A 62 0.55 -4.13 -10.01
C TYR A 62 1.63 -4.50 -8.99
N GLU A 63 1.91 -5.79 -8.77
CA GLU A 63 3.01 -6.20 -7.89
C GLU A 63 4.36 -5.68 -8.38
N ARG A 64 4.63 -5.73 -9.69
CA ARG A 64 5.85 -5.14 -10.24
C ARG A 64 5.88 -3.61 -10.14
N MET A 65 4.74 -2.92 -10.33
CA MET A 65 4.65 -1.49 -10.02
C MET A 65 4.99 -1.24 -8.54
N LEU A 66 4.43 -2.03 -7.64
CA LEU A 66 4.61 -1.93 -6.19
C LEU A 66 6.07 -2.11 -5.76
N LEU A 67 6.76 -3.08 -6.36
CA LEU A 67 8.19 -3.34 -6.16
C LEU A 67 9.06 -2.18 -6.66
N ARG A 68 8.61 -1.44 -7.67
CA ARG A 68 9.27 -0.23 -8.18
C ARG A 68 8.87 1.05 -7.46
N GLY A 69 8.20 0.91 -6.31
CA GLY A 69 7.82 2.03 -5.45
C GLY A 69 6.53 2.73 -5.86
N TRP A 70 5.66 2.13 -6.65
CA TRP A 70 4.31 2.66 -6.86
C TRP A 70 3.36 2.21 -5.74
N ARG A 71 2.37 3.04 -5.39
CA ARG A 71 1.24 2.68 -4.51
C ARG A 71 -0.06 3.06 -5.19
N ARG A 72 -1.18 2.63 -4.62
CA ARG A 72 -2.49 2.98 -5.14
C ARG A 72 -3.46 3.42 -4.05
N SER A 73 -4.49 4.11 -4.49
CA SER A 73 -5.57 4.67 -3.70
C SER A 73 -6.82 4.61 -4.58
N GLY A 74 -7.60 3.55 -4.41
CA GLY A 74 -8.60 3.16 -5.40
C GLY A 74 -7.98 2.85 -6.76
N MET A 75 -8.49 3.50 -7.80
CA MET A 75 -7.99 3.44 -9.17
C MET A 75 -6.74 4.30 -9.42
N TYR A 76 -6.42 5.26 -8.56
CA TYR A 76 -5.26 6.13 -8.75
C TYR A 76 -3.99 5.43 -8.24
N CYS A 77 -2.96 5.36 -9.08
CA CYS A 77 -1.64 4.86 -8.73
C CYS A 77 -0.63 6.00 -8.78
N TYR A 78 0.31 6.02 -7.83
CA TYR A 78 1.31 7.07 -7.71
C TYR A 78 2.66 6.55 -7.22
N LYS A 79 3.72 7.21 -7.66
CA LYS A 79 5.10 7.01 -7.19
C LYS A 79 5.64 8.34 -6.66
N PRO A 80 5.93 8.47 -5.37
CA PRO A 80 6.62 9.63 -4.82
C PRO A 80 8.00 9.80 -5.43
N ASP A 81 8.37 11.04 -5.71
CA ASP A 81 9.74 11.43 -5.99
C ASP A 81 10.43 11.70 -4.66
N SER A 82 11.10 10.68 -4.13
CA SER A 82 11.74 10.74 -2.82
C SER A 82 12.93 11.68 -2.74
N ARG A 83 13.52 12.05 -3.89
CA ARG A 83 14.65 12.98 -3.92
C ARG A 83 14.17 14.42 -3.77
N ARG A 84 13.08 14.79 -4.46
CA ARG A 84 12.54 16.16 -4.44
C ARG A 84 11.54 16.40 -3.31
N SER A 85 10.89 15.36 -2.82
CA SER A 85 9.91 15.51 -1.73
C SER A 85 10.60 15.80 -0.41
N CYS A 86 10.07 16.73 0.38
CA CYS A 86 10.64 17.12 1.68
C CYS A 86 10.62 16.00 2.73
N CYS A 87 9.92 14.90 2.48
CA CYS A 87 9.87 13.70 3.31
C CYS A 87 10.11 12.48 2.42
N PRO A 88 11.37 12.05 2.24
CA PRO A 88 11.71 10.92 1.39
C PRO A 88 10.99 9.64 1.82
N GLN A 89 10.38 8.95 0.84
CA GLN A 89 9.54 7.78 1.06
C GLN A 89 10.24 6.52 0.56
N TYR A 90 10.55 5.59 1.45
CA TYR A 90 11.23 4.34 1.11
C TYR A 90 10.23 3.18 1.16
N PRO A 91 10.03 2.43 0.06
CA PRO A 91 9.24 1.21 0.10
C PRO A 91 9.72 0.28 1.21
N ILE A 92 8.79 -0.26 2.01
CA ILE A 92 9.11 -1.13 3.14
C ILE A 92 8.35 -2.44 3.04
N ARG A 93 9.05 -3.55 3.28
CA ARG A 93 8.46 -4.90 3.32
C ARG A 93 9.02 -5.71 4.49
N LEU A 94 8.13 -6.50 5.09
CA LEU A 94 8.45 -7.51 6.07
C LEU A 94 8.62 -8.85 5.34
N ASP A 95 9.71 -9.56 5.63
CA ASP A 95 9.80 -10.99 5.34
C ASP A 95 8.91 -11.72 6.35
N ALA A 96 7.74 -12.15 5.88
CA ALA A 96 6.73 -12.74 6.73
C ALA A 96 7.11 -14.16 7.15
N MET A 97 7.89 -14.88 6.34
CA MET A 97 8.27 -16.27 6.62
C MET A 97 9.26 -16.35 7.79
N ASN A 98 10.14 -15.35 7.92
CA ASN A 98 11.08 -15.27 9.03
C ASN A 98 10.62 -14.37 10.18
N PHE A 99 9.46 -13.72 10.06
CA PHE A 99 8.91 -12.84 11.08
C PHE A 99 8.60 -13.59 12.38
N LYS A 100 9.07 -13.04 13.51
CA LYS A 100 8.75 -13.52 14.85
C LYS A 100 8.25 -12.36 15.72
N PRO A 101 7.05 -12.46 16.31
CA PRO A 101 6.53 -11.40 17.17
C PRO A 101 7.45 -11.11 18.35
N THR A 102 7.74 -9.84 18.60
CA THR A 102 8.44 -9.38 19.80
C THR A 102 7.57 -9.52 21.05
N ARG A 103 8.15 -9.30 22.25
CA ARG A 103 7.37 -9.35 23.51
C ARG A 103 6.19 -8.38 23.50
N SER A 104 6.36 -7.16 22.96
CA SER A 104 5.29 -6.16 22.91
C SER A 104 4.18 -6.56 21.92
N GLN A 105 4.55 -7.17 20.79
CA GLN A 105 3.64 -7.71 19.79
C GLN A 105 2.86 -8.91 20.35
N ARG A 106 3.51 -9.87 21.03
CA ARG A 106 2.83 -10.97 21.73
C ARG A 106 1.86 -10.47 22.80
N LYS A 107 2.23 -9.41 23.54
CA LYS A 107 1.33 -8.77 24.51
C LYS A 107 0.08 -8.19 23.84
N ALA A 108 0.18 -7.66 22.62
CA ALA A 108 -0.99 -7.19 21.89
C ALA A 108 -1.94 -8.35 21.51
N ILE A 109 -1.39 -9.50 21.08
CA ILE A 109 -2.19 -10.72 20.83
C ILE A 109 -2.88 -11.18 22.12
N TYR A 110 -2.14 -11.27 23.22
CA TYR A 110 -2.67 -11.65 24.53
C TYR A 110 -3.76 -10.68 25.02
N ASN A 111 -3.56 -9.38 24.86
CA ASN A 111 -4.58 -8.40 25.22
C ASN A 111 -5.86 -8.55 24.39
N ALA A 112 -5.74 -8.90 23.11
CA ALA A 112 -6.89 -9.26 22.29
C ALA A 112 -7.54 -10.57 22.77
N HIS A 113 -6.76 -11.54 23.22
CA HIS A 113 -7.28 -12.79 23.79
C HIS A 113 -8.00 -12.59 25.12
N GLU A 114 -7.36 -12.00 26.12
CA GLU A 114 -7.91 -11.91 27.48
C GLU A 114 -8.84 -10.72 27.65
N ASN A 115 -8.43 -9.53 27.22
CA ASN A 115 -9.11 -8.30 27.61
C ASN A 115 -10.20 -7.86 26.64
N ILE A 116 -10.08 -8.19 25.35
CA ILE A 116 -11.18 -8.02 24.40
C ILE A 116 -12.24 -9.11 24.59
N ARG A 117 -11.84 -10.37 24.89
CA ARG A 117 -12.82 -11.45 25.04
C ARG A 117 -13.51 -11.49 26.40
N TYR A 118 -12.88 -11.09 27.51
CA TYR A 118 -13.44 -11.37 28.85
C TYR A 118 -13.84 -10.16 29.69
N GLU A 119 -13.83 -8.94 29.14
CA GLU A 119 -14.19 -7.68 29.83
C GLU A 119 -13.92 -7.70 31.35
N TYR A 120 -12.64 -7.49 31.73
CA TYR A 120 -12.09 -7.22 33.08
C TYR A 120 -11.35 -8.37 33.81
N SER A 121 -10.03 -8.22 33.96
CA SER A 121 -9.34 -8.17 35.27
C SER A 121 -7.87 -7.77 35.13
N MET A 122 -7.45 -6.81 35.95
CA MET A 122 -6.05 -6.46 36.21
C MET A 122 -5.33 -7.63 36.90
N ALA A 123 -4.65 -8.47 36.13
CA ALA A 123 -3.53 -9.27 36.63
C ALA A 123 -2.56 -9.51 35.47
N CYS A 124 -1.38 -8.88 35.55
CA CYS A 124 -0.27 -9.19 34.66
C CYS A 124 0.30 -10.57 35.06
N SER A 125 -0.22 -11.64 34.46
CA SER A 125 0.56 -12.88 34.31
C SER A 125 1.22 -12.87 32.94
N ASP A 126 2.55 -12.91 32.94
CA ASP A 126 3.41 -12.99 31.76
C ASP A 126 3.01 -14.22 30.93
N PRO A 127 2.73 -14.10 29.62
CA PRO A 127 2.48 -15.27 28.76
C PRO A 127 3.82 -15.99 28.53
N ARG A 128 4.25 -16.73 29.55
CA ARG A 128 5.37 -17.66 29.52
C ARG A 128 4.80 -19.06 29.34
N ASP A 129 4.51 -19.42 28.09
CA ASP A 129 4.68 -20.76 27.50
C ASP A 129 3.85 -20.92 26.22
N THR A 130 4.29 -20.30 25.13
CA THR A 130 3.87 -20.67 23.77
C THR A 130 5.07 -20.75 22.84
N SER A 131 6.18 -21.33 23.32
CA SER A 131 7.45 -21.39 22.58
C SER A 131 7.41 -22.32 21.34
N SER A 132 6.36 -23.12 21.16
CA SER A 132 6.21 -24.05 20.03
C SER A 132 5.04 -23.79 19.08
N ALA A 133 4.19 -22.80 19.36
CA ALA A 133 3.01 -22.52 18.53
C ALA A 133 3.36 -21.58 17.36
N SER A 134 2.87 -21.88 16.15
CA SER A 134 3.05 -21.00 14.99
C SER A 134 2.30 -19.67 15.17
N LEU A 135 2.73 -18.60 14.51
CA LEU A 135 2.07 -17.29 14.55
C LEU A 135 0.58 -17.41 14.19
N ALA A 136 0.28 -18.09 13.08
CA ALA A 136 -1.09 -18.34 12.63
C ALA A 136 -1.91 -19.06 13.71
N SER A 137 -1.39 -20.13 14.31
CA SER A 137 -2.12 -20.86 15.36
C SER A 137 -2.43 -20.00 16.59
N THR A 138 -1.50 -19.12 16.98
CA THR A 138 -1.68 -18.21 18.13
C THR A 138 -2.71 -17.13 17.84
N LEU A 139 -2.80 -16.63 16.60
CA LEU A 139 -3.81 -15.65 16.21
C LEU A 139 -5.19 -16.30 16.09
N HIS A 140 -5.26 -17.48 15.47
CA HIS A 140 -6.50 -18.23 15.36
C HIS A 140 -7.09 -18.62 16.72
N SER A 141 -6.27 -18.90 17.74
CA SER A 141 -6.81 -19.17 19.09
C SER A 141 -7.57 -17.96 19.67
N VAL A 142 -7.24 -16.74 19.23
CA VAL A 142 -7.99 -15.52 19.58
C VAL A 142 -9.31 -15.42 18.82
N GLU A 143 -9.34 -15.90 17.58
CA GLU A 143 -10.50 -15.86 16.68
C GLU A 143 -11.55 -16.96 16.99
N TYR A 144 -11.12 -18.11 17.55
CA TYR A 144 -11.98 -19.28 17.78
C TYR A 144 -12.51 -19.44 19.21
N ARG A 145 -13.66 -20.12 19.30
CA ARG A 145 -14.52 -20.34 20.47
C ARG A 145 -13.90 -21.33 21.47
N THR A 146 -13.68 -20.94 22.73
CA THR A 146 -13.45 -21.88 23.83
C THR A 146 -14.72 -22.03 24.66
N THR A 147 -15.15 -23.28 24.80
CA THR A 147 -16.31 -23.77 25.55
C THR A 147 -16.06 -23.71 27.06
N ILE A 148 -15.96 -22.50 27.63
CA ILE A 148 -15.96 -22.33 29.08
C ILE A 148 -17.04 -21.31 29.44
N GLU A 149 -17.83 -21.64 30.47
CA GLU A 149 -19.06 -21.02 30.99
C GLU A 149 -18.95 -19.53 31.42
N ARG A 150 -17.95 -18.79 30.97
CA ARG A 150 -17.86 -17.33 31.15
C ARG A 150 -18.43 -16.60 29.95
N LYS A 151 -19.04 -15.42 30.18
CA LYS A 151 -19.51 -14.48 29.15
C LYS A 151 -18.33 -13.96 28.31
N ALA A 152 -17.79 -14.79 27.43
CA ALA A 152 -16.72 -14.42 26.53
C ALA A 152 -17.32 -13.72 25.30
N HIS A 153 -16.86 -12.50 24.99
CA HIS A 153 -17.09 -11.85 23.72
C HIS A 153 -16.49 -12.70 22.58
N LYS A 154 -17.18 -12.68 21.45
CA LYS A 154 -16.82 -13.39 20.22
C LYS A 154 -16.01 -12.44 19.33
N PHE A 155 -14.69 -12.62 19.31
CA PHE A 155 -13.79 -11.87 18.41
C PHE A 155 -13.57 -12.68 17.13
N GLU A 156 -13.82 -12.09 15.96
CA GLU A 156 -13.74 -12.76 14.67
C GLU A 156 -12.96 -11.92 13.67
N VAL A 157 -12.12 -12.58 12.87
CA VAL A 157 -11.45 -11.96 11.73
C VAL A 157 -11.78 -12.74 10.48
N PHE A 158 -12.18 -12.04 9.43
CA PHE A 158 -12.46 -12.66 8.14
C PHE A 158 -12.10 -11.74 6.98
N LEU A 159 -11.86 -12.37 5.84
CA LEU A 159 -11.48 -11.71 4.61
C LEU A 159 -12.65 -11.77 3.63
N GLU A 160 -13.00 -10.65 3.00
CA GLU A 160 -14.07 -10.58 2.01
C GLU A 160 -13.72 -9.62 0.87
N SER A 161 -14.40 -9.76 -0.27
CA SER A 161 -14.26 -8.81 -1.37
C SER A 161 -14.62 -7.38 -0.91
N PRO A 162 -13.91 -6.35 -1.40
CA PRO A 162 -14.19 -4.96 -1.06
C PRO A 162 -15.64 -4.64 -1.39
N SER A 163 -16.31 -4.01 -0.45
CA SER A 163 -17.71 -3.64 -0.62
C SER A 163 -18.04 -2.44 0.25
N TYR A 164 -18.98 -1.64 -0.24
CA TYR A 164 -19.57 -0.57 0.54
C TYR A 164 -20.63 -1.13 1.48
N THR A 165 -20.55 -0.75 2.75
CA THR A 165 -21.68 -0.87 3.68
C THR A 165 -21.74 0.38 4.55
N ALA A 166 -22.94 0.71 5.04
CA ALA A 166 -23.10 1.84 5.95
C ALA A 166 -22.30 1.67 7.26
N GLU A 167 -22.06 0.43 7.71
CA GLU A 167 -21.24 0.14 8.90
C GLU A 167 -19.75 0.45 8.64
N LYS A 168 -19.20 0.00 7.50
CA LYS A 168 -17.80 0.26 7.12
C LYS A 168 -17.54 1.76 6.92
N TYR A 169 -18.46 2.44 6.24
CA TYR A 169 -18.38 3.89 6.04
C TYR A 169 -18.40 4.65 7.38
N ARG A 170 -19.29 4.29 8.31
CA ARG A 170 -19.32 4.92 9.65
C ARG A 170 -18.01 4.73 10.42
N LEU A 171 -17.41 3.55 10.34
CA LEU A 171 -16.10 3.29 10.93
C LEU A 171 -15.03 4.21 10.33
N TYR A 172 -14.99 4.32 8.99
CA TYR A 172 -14.09 5.20 8.26
C TYR A 172 -14.27 6.66 8.66
N GLU A 173 -15.49 7.20 8.57
CA GLU A 173 -15.81 8.60 8.89
C GLU A 173 -15.42 8.96 10.33
N THR A 174 -15.74 8.07 11.28
CA THR A 174 -15.36 8.24 12.69
C THR A 174 -13.84 8.25 12.85
N TYR A 175 -13.14 7.32 12.19
CA TYR A 175 -11.68 7.24 12.25
C TYR A 175 -11.02 8.48 11.65
N GLN A 176 -11.44 8.92 10.46
CA GLN A 176 -10.92 10.13 9.81
C GLN A 176 -11.11 11.36 10.69
N THR A 177 -12.29 11.52 11.28
CA THR A 177 -12.59 12.66 12.15
C THR A 177 -11.73 12.64 13.42
N GLN A 178 -11.58 11.49 14.07
CA GLN A 178 -10.93 11.41 15.38
C GLN A 178 -9.40 11.28 15.32
N VAL A 179 -8.87 10.64 14.28
CA VAL A 179 -7.44 10.35 14.14
C VAL A 179 -6.76 11.31 13.16
N HIS A 180 -7.45 11.68 12.08
CA HIS A 180 -6.90 12.56 11.05
C HIS A 180 -7.43 13.99 11.13
N HIS A 181 -8.42 14.27 11.99
CA HIS A 181 -9.10 15.57 12.10
C HIS A 181 -9.72 16.05 10.78
N ASP A 182 -10.04 15.10 9.90
CA ASP A 182 -10.66 15.35 8.61
C ASP A 182 -12.18 15.14 8.71
N THR A 183 -12.92 16.23 8.51
CA THR A 183 -14.38 16.26 8.63
C THR A 183 -15.09 16.21 7.27
N LEU A 184 -14.37 16.24 6.15
CA LEU A 184 -14.94 16.29 4.80
C LEU A 184 -14.97 14.90 4.14
N ASN A 185 -15.51 13.92 4.84
CA ASN A 185 -15.54 12.53 4.40
C ASN A 185 -16.91 12.17 3.82
N LEU A 186 -17.04 12.19 2.48
CA LEU A 186 -18.27 11.79 1.80
C LEU A 186 -18.30 10.28 1.52
N PRO A 187 -19.48 9.63 1.48
CA PRO A 187 -19.60 8.20 1.15
C PRO A 187 -18.95 7.81 -0.18
N TYR A 188 -19.02 8.68 -1.18
CA TYR A 188 -18.39 8.46 -2.48
C TYR A 188 -16.85 8.44 -2.39
N LEU A 189 -16.25 9.25 -1.50
CA LEU A 189 -14.80 9.24 -1.29
C LEU A 189 -14.35 7.92 -0.65
N PHE A 190 -15.10 7.41 0.34
CA PHE A 190 -14.85 6.09 0.91
C PHE A 190 -14.94 4.99 -0.16
N TYR A 191 -15.99 5.02 -1.00
CA TYR A 191 -16.14 4.06 -2.09
C TYR A 191 -14.95 4.11 -3.05
N ARG A 192 -14.63 5.29 -3.59
CA ARG A 192 -13.55 5.49 -4.54
C ARG A 192 -12.19 5.09 -3.96
N PHE A 193 -11.94 5.39 -2.69
CA PHE A 193 -10.63 5.18 -2.08
C PHE A 193 -10.41 3.74 -1.63
N LEU A 194 -11.42 3.12 -1.02
CA LEU A 194 -11.25 1.86 -0.28
C LEU A 194 -12.06 0.68 -0.83
N VAL A 195 -13.04 0.92 -1.71
CA VAL A 195 -13.87 -0.14 -2.31
C VAL A 195 -13.50 -0.37 -3.76
N GLU A 196 -13.38 0.70 -4.53
CA GLU A 196 -13.06 0.63 -5.95
C GLU A 196 -11.61 0.13 -6.15
N SER A 197 -11.43 -0.79 -7.10
CA SER A 197 -10.12 -1.37 -7.39
C SER A 197 -9.94 -1.57 -8.88
N PRO A 198 -8.74 -1.26 -9.43
CA PRO A 198 -8.40 -1.59 -10.80
C PRO A 198 -7.95 -3.05 -10.95
N LEU A 199 -7.71 -3.76 -9.83
CA LEU A 199 -7.12 -5.09 -9.87
C LEU A 199 -8.10 -6.14 -10.39
N ILE A 200 -7.69 -6.84 -11.45
CA ILE A 200 -8.45 -7.95 -12.01
C ILE A 200 -8.26 -9.16 -11.10
N SER A 201 -9.36 -9.68 -10.57
CA SER A 201 -9.35 -10.89 -9.75
C SER A 201 -9.08 -12.14 -10.59
N THR A 202 -8.02 -12.86 -10.24
CA THR A 202 -7.61 -14.12 -10.87
C THR A 202 -7.58 -15.22 -9.82
N ALA A 203 -7.83 -16.47 -10.20
CA ALA A 203 -7.81 -17.59 -9.26
C ALA A 203 -6.40 -17.79 -8.68
N ILE A 204 -6.32 -18.03 -7.37
CA ILE A 204 -5.03 -18.35 -6.72
C ILE A 204 -4.68 -19.82 -6.97
N PRO A 205 -3.49 -20.12 -7.51
CA PRO A 205 -3.08 -21.48 -7.87
C PRO A 205 -2.50 -22.22 -6.65
N TYR A 206 -3.29 -22.42 -5.60
CA TYR A 206 -2.88 -23.25 -4.46
C TYR A 206 -2.56 -24.69 -4.89
N THR A 207 -1.66 -25.36 -4.16
CA THR A 207 -1.32 -26.76 -4.45
C THR A 207 -2.50 -27.70 -4.17
N SER A 208 -3.31 -27.42 -3.14
CA SER A 208 -4.56 -28.14 -2.88
C SER A 208 -5.71 -27.53 -3.68
N ALA A 209 -6.56 -28.36 -4.28
CA ALA A 209 -7.82 -27.92 -4.90
C ALA A 209 -8.86 -27.43 -3.87
N ALA A 210 -8.68 -27.76 -2.59
CA ALA A 210 -9.49 -27.27 -1.47
C ALA A 210 -8.61 -26.62 -0.39
N PRO A 211 -8.12 -25.38 -0.62
CA PRO A 211 -7.39 -24.62 0.40
C PRO A 211 -8.28 -24.36 1.63
N PRO A 212 -7.68 -24.14 2.82
CA PRO A 212 -8.43 -23.79 4.03
C PRO A 212 -9.51 -22.71 3.78
N PRO A 213 -10.73 -22.85 4.34
CA PRO A 213 -11.86 -21.97 4.01
C PRO A 213 -11.64 -20.49 4.26
N HIS A 214 -10.75 -20.13 5.18
CA HIS A 214 -10.45 -18.75 5.56
C HIS A 214 -9.44 -18.06 4.63
N LEU A 215 -8.77 -18.80 3.74
CA LEU A 215 -7.84 -18.22 2.77
C LEU A 215 -8.59 -17.64 1.55
N PRO A 216 -8.09 -16.53 0.97
CA PRO A 216 -8.66 -15.97 -0.25
C PRO A 216 -8.60 -16.97 -1.40
N ARG A 217 -9.57 -16.93 -2.31
CA ARG A 217 -9.61 -17.80 -3.51
C ARG A 217 -9.06 -17.11 -4.75
N GLN A 218 -8.94 -15.78 -4.72
CA GLN A 218 -8.54 -14.97 -5.85
C GLN A 218 -7.47 -13.97 -5.42
N TYR A 219 -6.57 -13.61 -6.33
CA TYR A 219 -5.77 -12.40 -6.16
C TYR A 219 -6.66 -11.17 -6.33
N GLY A 220 -6.22 -10.04 -5.79
CA GLY A 220 -6.90 -8.76 -5.88
C GLY A 220 -7.09 -8.09 -4.53
N SER A 221 -8.01 -7.13 -4.48
CA SER A 221 -8.26 -6.35 -3.28
C SER A 221 -9.22 -7.06 -2.33
N TYR A 222 -9.06 -6.83 -1.03
CA TYR A 222 -9.85 -7.41 0.04
C TYR A 222 -10.08 -6.43 1.20
N HIS A 223 -11.20 -6.61 1.90
CA HIS A 223 -11.39 -6.08 3.26
C HIS A 223 -11.16 -7.20 4.27
N GLN A 224 -10.24 -7.01 5.22
CA GLN A 224 -10.10 -7.85 6.40
C GLN A 224 -10.85 -7.20 7.56
N LEU A 225 -11.94 -7.82 8.02
CA LEU A 225 -12.83 -7.27 9.03
C LEU A 225 -12.50 -7.85 10.40
N TYR A 226 -12.42 -6.97 11.41
CA TYR A 226 -12.23 -7.35 12.81
C TYR A 226 -13.54 -7.07 13.54
N ARG A 227 -14.22 -8.13 13.97
CA ARG A 227 -15.52 -8.04 14.63
C ARG A 227 -15.45 -8.49 16.08
N LEU A 228 -16.22 -7.83 16.93
CA LEU A 228 -16.46 -8.22 18.31
C LEU A 228 -17.96 -8.28 18.56
N ASP A 229 -18.46 -9.47 18.89
CA ASP A 229 -19.90 -9.76 19.04
C ASP A 229 -20.73 -9.30 17.82
N GLY A 230 -20.18 -9.53 16.63
CA GLY A 230 -20.80 -9.12 15.38
C GLY A 230 -20.65 -7.63 15.04
N ARG A 231 -20.14 -6.78 15.93
CA ARG A 231 -19.86 -5.37 15.65
C ARG A 231 -18.50 -5.20 14.98
N LEU A 232 -18.43 -4.43 13.88
CA LEU A 232 -17.15 -4.06 13.27
C LEU A 232 -16.36 -3.09 14.18
N ILE A 233 -15.15 -3.47 14.58
CA ILE A 233 -14.25 -2.65 15.41
C ILE A 233 -12.93 -2.30 14.71
N GLY A 234 -12.63 -2.94 13.59
CA GLY A 234 -11.46 -2.65 12.76
C GLY A 234 -11.64 -3.17 11.34
N LEU A 235 -10.92 -2.57 10.40
CA LEU A 235 -10.93 -2.93 8.99
C LEU A 235 -9.55 -2.66 8.38
N SER A 236 -8.91 -3.69 7.82
CA SER A 236 -7.78 -3.53 6.90
C SER A 236 -8.27 -3.58 5.44
N VAL A 237 -7.72 -2.73 4.59
CA VAL A 237 -7.79 -2.83 3.13
C VAL A 237 -6.48 -3.42 2.65
N LEU A 238 -6.56 -4.56 1.97
CA LEU A 238 -5.43 -5.36 1.56
C LEU A 238 -5.46 -5.57 0.05
N ASP A 239 -4.28 -5.68 -0.56
CA ASP A 239 -4.13 -6.34 -1.86
C ASP A 239 -3.40 -7.67 -1.67
N VAL A 240 -4.01 -8.75 -2.13
CA VAL A 240 -3.42 -10.08 -2.17
C VAL A 240 -2.87 -10.28 -3.58
N LEU A 241 -1.54 -10.31 -3.69
CA LEU A 241 -0.78 -10.33 -4.94
C LEU A 241 -0.01 -11.66 -5.08
N PRO A 242 0.57 -11.99 -6.23
CA PRO A 242 1.23 -13.27 -6.44
C PRO A 242 2.33 -13.62 -5.42
N GLY A 243 3.23 -12.68 -5.12
CA GLY A 243 4.34 -12.88 -4.18
C GLY A 243 4.18 -12.22 -2.82
N SER A 244 3.09 -11.50 -2.59
CA SER A 244 2.94 -10.67 -1.39
C SER A 244 1.52 -10.29 -1.01
N VAL A 245 1.34 -9.89 0.24
CA VAL A 245 0.17 -9.11 0.69
C VAL A 245 0.61 -7.67 0.89
N SER A 246 -0.15 -6.71 0.37
CA SER A 246 0.07 -5.28 0.56
C SER A 246 -0.96 -4.70 1.53
N SER A 247 -0.48 -4.13 2.63
CA SER A 247 -1.28 -3.41 3.61
C SER A 247 -1.53 -1.99 3.12
N VAL A 248 -2.73 -1.74 2.58
CA VAL A 248 -3.08 -0.47 1.91
C VAL A 248 -3.57 0.55 2.92
N TYR A 249 -4.53 0.16 3.77
CA TYR A 249 -5.13 1.05 4.76
C TYR A 249 -5.62 0.27 5.97
N PHE A 250 -5.55 0.87 7.16
CA PHE A 250 -6.13 0.28 8.36
C PHE A 250 -6.87 1.34 9.16
N MET A 251 -8.12 1.06 9.50
CA MET A 251 -8.96 1.91 10.34
C MET A 251 -9.57 1.09 11.46
N TYR A 252 -9.84 1.74 12.59
CA TYR A 252 -10.43 1.06 13.74
C TYR A 252 -11.23 2.01 14.61
N ASP A 253 -12.08 1.44 15.44
CA ASP A 253 -12.88 2.20 16.40
C ASP A 253 -11.99 2.57 17.59
N THR A 254 -11.74 3.86 17.77
CA THR A 254 -10.76 4.42 18.74
C THR A 254 -11.04 4.02 20.19
N ARG A 255 -12.27 3.61 20.52
CA ARG A 255 -12.62 3.06 21.85
C ARG A 255 -11.83 1.78 22.16
N TRP A 256 -11.32 1.11 21.13
CA TRP A 256 -10.49 -0.10 21.21
C TRP A 256 -8.99 0.20 21.05
N ALA A 257 -8.56 1.46 20.97
CA ALA A 257 -7.16 1.85 20.78
C ALA A 257 -6.21 1.24 21.82
N LYS A 258 -6.67 1.09 23.08
CA LYS A 258 -5.93 0.48 24.18
C LYS A 258 -5.45 -0.96 23.90
N TYR A 259 -6.08 -1.64 22.95
CA TYR A 259 -5.72 -3.01 22.56
C TYR A 259 -4.77 -3.09 21.37
N SER A 260 -4.28 -1.95 20.86
CA SER A 260 -3.28 -1.89 19.79
C SER A 260 -3.72 -2.66 18.53
N LEU A 261 -4.95 -2.43 18.07
CA LEU A 261 -5.50 -3.13 16.89
C LEU A 261 -4.61 -3.02 15.63
N GLY A 262 -3.88 -1.91 15.46
CA GLY A 262 -2.92 -1.77 14.36
C GLY A 262 -1.68 -2.68 14.47
N LYS A 263 -1.27 -3.07 15.68
CA LYS A 263 -0.23 -4.12 15.84
C LYS A 263 -0.81 -5.49 15.51
N LEU A 264 -2.03 -5.74 15.99
CA LEU A 264 -2.74 -6.99 15.71
C LEU A 264 -2.95 -7.18 14.21
N SER A 265 -3.28 -6.11 13.47
CA SER A 265 -3.51 -6.21 12.03
C SER A 265 -2.27 -6.62 11.26
N VAL A 266 -1.12 -5.99 11.52
CA VAL A 266 0.15 -6.35 10.86
C VAL A 266 0.53 -7.80 11.15
N MET A 267 0.36 -8.27 12.40
CA MET A 267 0.62 -9.68 12.73
C MET A 267 -0.33 -10.64 12.01
N ARG A 268 -1.60 -10.27 11.86
CA ARG A 268 -2.58 -11.09 11.15
C ARG A 268 -2.34 -11.14 9.65
N GLU A 269 -1.94 -10.02 9.06
CA GLU A 269 -1.55 -9.90 7.66
C GLU A 269 -0.26 -10.71 7.38
N ALA A 270 0.71 -10.70 8.30
CA ALA A 270 1.90 -11.56 8.20
C ALA A 270 1.54 -13.05 8.31
N ALA A 271 0.61 -13.40 9.19
CA ALA A 271 0.09 -14.77 9.28
C ALA A 271 -0.61 -15.18 7.98
N LEU A 272 -1.42 -14.31 7.37
CA LEU A 272 -2.06 -14.60 6.09
C LEU A 272 -1.02 -14.98 5.01
N VAL A 273 0.09 -14.24 4.92
CA VAL A 273 1.21 -14.58 4.01
C VAL A 273 1.77 -15.97 4.31
N GLN A 274 2.08 -16.27 5.57
CA GLN A 274 2.60 -17.58 5.98
C GLN A 274 1.64 -18.73 5.66
N GLU A 275 0.34 -18.54 5.92
CA GLU A 275 -0.68 -19.55 5.67
C GLU A 275 -0.88 -19.81 4.17
N MET A 276 -0.88 -18.75 3.36
CA MET A 276 -0.94 -18.85 1.92
C MET A 276 0.31 -19.53 1.33
N ASN A 277 1.49 -19.23 1.87
CA ASN A 277 2.73 -19.91 1.52
C ASN A 277 2.65 -21.42 1.80
N HIS A 278 2.26 -21.79 3.03
CA HIS A 278 2.06 -23.18 3.43
C HIS A 278 0.95 -23.90 2.65
N ALA A 279 -0.01 -23.16 2.11
CA ALA A 279 -1.04 -23.69 1.21
C ALA A 279 -0.54 -23.92 -0.24
N GLY A 280 0.76 -23.74 -0.48
CA GLY A 280 1.43 -24.11 -1.73
C GLY A 280 1.76 -22.94 -2.65
N LEU A 281 2.00 -21.76 -2.11
CA LEU A 281 2.42 -20.57 -2.86
C LEU A 281 3.84 -20.15 -2.43
N PRO A 282 4.91 -20.78 -2.94
CA PRO A 282 6.27 -20.53 -2.46
C PRO A 282 6.74 -19.07 -2.62
N GLU A 283 6.22 -18.35 -3.62
CA GLU A 283 6.55 -16.93 -3.87
C GLU A 283 5.89 -15.98 -2.86
N MET A 284 4.81 -16.40 -2.19
CA MET A 284 4.08 -15.60 -1.20
C MET A 284 4.92 -15.49 0.08
N GLN A 285 5.81 -14.51 0.15
CA GLN A 285 6.80 -14.41 1.24
C GLN A 285 6.75 -13.07 1.98
N HIS A 286 6.19 -12.04 1.35
CA HIS A 286 6.36 -10.67 1.81
C HIS A 286 5.03 -10.03 2.25
N LEU A 287 5.09 -9.24 3.31
CA LEU A 287 4.06 -8.27 3.67
C LEU A 287 4.59 -6.86 3.36
N HIS A 288 4.00 -6.18 2.39
CA HIS A 288 4.31 -4.78 2.11
C HIS A 288 3.56 -3.85 3.05
N LEU A 289 4.29 -2.97 3.72
CA LEU A 289 3.77 -2.04 4.73
C LEU A 289 3.69 -0.60 4.21
N GLY A 290 3.59 -0.42 2.88
CA GLY A 290 3.57 0.91 2.25
C GLY A 290 4.97 1.53 2.19
N TYR A 291 5.10 2.75 2.72
CA TYR A 291 6.38 3.48 2.82
C TYR A 291 6.84 3.67 4.25
N TYR A 292 8.16 3.78 4.41
CA TYR A 292 8.83 4.25 5.60
C TYR A 292 9.40 5.65 5.35
N ILE A 293 9.12 6.57 6.25
CA ILE A 293 9.66 7.94 6.24
C ILE A 293 10.41 8.09 7.55
N HIS A 294 11.74 8.18 7.47
CA HIS A 294 12.61 8.12 8.64
C HIS A 294 12.33 9.27 9.64
N SER A 295 12.10 10.47 9.12
CA SER A 295 11.80 11.67 9.91
C SER A 295 10.41 11.66 10.56
N ASN A 296 9.49 10.78 10.14
CA ASN A 296 8.10 10.80 10.62
C ASN A 296 7.89 9.85 11.83
N PRO A 297 7.56 10.37 13.02
CA PRO A 297 7.32 9.54 14.21
C PRO A 297 6.21 8.51 14.03
N LYS A 298 5.15 8.82 13.26
CA LYS A 298 4.02 7.93 13.00
C LYS A 298 4.41 6.71 12.17
N MET A 299 5.55 6.74 11.48
CA MET A 299 6.05 5.63 10.65
C MET A 299 7.08 4.75 11.38
N ARG A 300 7.54 5.15 12.58
CA ARG A 300 8.58 4.42 13.33
C ARG A 300 8.20 2.98 13.65
N TYR A 301 6.91 2.70 13.91
CA TYR A 301 6.44 1.37 14.28
C TYR A 301 6.73 0.30 13.20
N LYS A 302 6.82 0.68 11.92
CA LYS A 302 7.02 -0.28 10.81
C LYS A 302 8.38 -0.98 10.90
N ARG A 303 9.40 -0.32 11.47
CA ARG A 303 10.73 -0.90 11.67
C ARG A 303 10.79 -1.90 12.84
N GLU A 304 9.75 -1.96 13.69
CA GLU A 304 9.68 -2.88 14.83
C GLU A 304 9.28 -4.31 14.42
N TYR A 305 8.86 -4.52 13.18
CA TYR A 305 8.63 -5.85 12.62
C TYR A 305 9.91 -6.30 11.93
N HIS A 306 10.43 -7.47 12.26
CA HIS A 306 11.73 -7.95 11.77
C HIS A 306 11.65 -9.43 11.36
N PRO A 307 12.30 -9.85 10.26
CA PRO A 307 13.19 -9.06 9.39
C PRO A 307 12.45 -8.19 8.37
N THR A 308 12.79 -6.90 8.34
CA THR A 308 12.20 -5.91 7.43
C THR A 308 13.29 -5.29 6.57
N HIS A 309 12.92 -4.94 5.34
CA HIS A 309 13.81 -4.39 4.33
C HIS A 309 13.23 -3.09 3.75
N LEU A 310 14.11 -2.18 3.34
CA LEU A 310 13.78 -1.00 2.56
C LEU A 310 14.27 -1.16 1.12
N ALA A 311 13.50 -0.68 0.15
CA ALA A 311 13.99 -0.58 -1.22
C ALA A 311 14.86 0.67 -1.37
N ASP A 312 16.00 0.51 -2.02
CA ASP A 312 16.84 1.60 -2.50
C ASP A 312 16.04 2.48 -3.48
N PRO A 313 16.07 3.81 -3.35
CA PRO A 313 15.23 4.70 -4.15
C PRO A 313 15.66 4.80 -5.62
N GLU A 314 16.89 4.41 -5.97
CA GLU A 314 17.42 4.52 -7.33
C GLU A 314 17.54 3.13 -8.00
N GLU A 315 18.20 2.18 -7.33
CA GLU A 315 18.47 0.84 -7.85
C GLU A 315 17.35 -0.16 -7.57
N LEU A 316 16.38 0.19 -6.71
CA LEU A 316 15.22 -0.65 -6.34
C LEU A 316 15.59 -1.99 -5.68
N SER A 317 16.86 -2.15 -5.27
CA SER A 317 17.35 -3.29 -4.50
C SER A 317 16.86 -3.22 -3.05
N TRP A 318 16.60 -4.37 -2.42
CA TRP A 318 16.06 -4.44 -1.07
C TRP A 318 17.17 -4.69 -0.04
N HIS A 319 17.30 -3.79 0.93
CA HIS A 319 18.35 -3.81 1.94
C HIS A 319 17.76 -4.02 3.35
N PRO A 320 18.40 -4.80 4.23
CA PRO A 320 17.94 -5.00 5.60
C PRO A 320 17.85 -3.66 6.36
N MET A 321 16.77 -3.47 7.12
CA MET A 321 16.52 -2.24 7.88
C MET A 321 17.74 -1.83 8.74
N GLY A 322 18.43 -2.79 9.36
CA GLY A 322 19.61 -2.51 10.18
C GLY A 322 20.78 -1.84 9.41
N GLU A 323 20.93 -2.15 8.13
CA GLU A 323 21.96 -1.58 7.25
C GLU A 323 21.56 -0.20 6.71
N CYS A 324 20.26 0.02 6.49
CA CYS A 324 19.74 1.31 6.05
C CYS A 324 19.80 2.38 7.15
N MET A 325 19.62 2.00 8.42
CA MET A 325 19.47 2.95 9.53
C MET A 325 20.65 3.94 9.67
N PRO A 326 21.94 3.52 9.68
CA PRO A 326 23.06 4.46 9.76
C PRO A 326 23.10 5.49 8.62
N VAL A 327 22.64 5.12 7.42
CA VAL A 327 22.59 6.03 6.26
C VAL A 327 21.43 7.01 6.43
N LEU A 328 20.26 6.54 6.84
CA LEU A 328 19.07 7.36 7.10
C LEU A 328 19.27 8.34 8.27
N ASP A 329 20.03 7.96 9.30
CA ASP A 329 20.38 8.83 10.42
C ASP A 329 21.32 9.97 9.97
N ARG A 330 22.09 9.75 8.89
CA ARG A 330 23.08 10.70 8.38
C ARG A 330 22.54 11.59 7.27
N TYR A 331 21.74 11.09 6.35
CA TYR A 331 21.35 11.79 5.12
C TYR A 331 19.84 12.02 5.04
N HIS A 332 19.46 13.11 4.36
CA HIS A 332 18.06 13.41 4.09
C HIS A 332 17.50 12.43 3.04
N TYR A 333 18.14 12.42 1.86
CA TYR A 333 17.92 11.42 0.82
C TYR A 333 19.04 10.39 0.88
N ALA A 334 18.68 9.13 1.09
CA ALA A 334 19.60 8.04 1.39
C ALA A 334 19.51 6.96 0.31
N CYS A 335 20.62 6.75 -0.40
CA CYS A 335 20.81 5.61 -1.28
C CYS A 335 21.60 4.54 -0.51
N PHE A 336 21.11 3.30 -0.52
CA PHE A 336 21.70 2.17 0.19
C PHE A 336 22.67 1.39 -0.69
N ALA A 337 22.36 1.25 -1.99
CA ALA A 337 23.20 0.56 -2.96
C ALA A 337 24.41 1.41 -3.38
N ARG A 338 24.22 2.74 -3.44
CA ARG A 338 25.25 3.74 -3.78
C ARG A 338 25.26 4.86 -2.75
N PRO A 339 25.82 4.65 -1.54
CA PRO A 339 25.81 5.65 -0.48
C PRO A 339 26.35 7.03 -0.87
N GLU A 340 27.25 7.10 -1.86
CA GLU A 340 27.80 8.32 -2.45
C GLU A 340 26.77 9.21 -3.16
N HIS A 341 25.60 8.68 -3.55
CA HIS A 341 24.49 9.47 -4.10
C HIS A 341 23.59 10.08 -3.01
N SER A 342 23.82 9.77 -1.73
CA SER A 342 23.02 10.30 -0.62
C SER A 342 23.32 11.78 -0.38
N THR A 343 22.29 12.59 -0.09
CA THR A 343 22.42 14.04 0.06
C THR A 343 21.89 14.55 1.41
N GLN A 344 22.52 15.60 1.93
CA GLN A 344 21.94 16.40 3.02
C GLN A 344 20.85 17.32 2.46
N ARG A 345 20.01 17.86 3.36
CA ARG A 345 18.95 18.79 2.97
C ARG A 345 19.48 20.08 2.34
N ASP A 346 20.62 20.57 2.83
CA ASP A 346 21.23 21.83 2.38
C ASP A 346 22.23 21.64 1.23
N ASP A 347 22.65 20.40 0.97
CA ASP A 347 23.63 20.06 -0.07
C ASP A 347 22.98 19.82 -1.44
N ASP A 348 21.64 19.88 -1.53
CA ASP A 348 20.96 19.80 -2.82
C ASP A 348 21.02 21.18 -3.49
N PRO A 349 21.84 21.37 -4.55
CA PRO A 349 22.00 22.67 -5.20
C PRO A 349 20.74 23.13 -5.93
N GLY A 350 19.63 22.39 -5.82
CA GLY A 350 18.41 22.71 -6.50
C GLY A 350 18.71 22.80 -7.98
N GLU A 351 18.88 21.65 -8.63
CA GLU A 351 18.24 21.52 -9.94
C GLU A 351 16.72 21.58 -9.72
N ARG A 352 16.30 22.81 -9.40
CA ARG A 352 15.00 23.44 -9.50
C ARG A 352 14.62 23.64 -10.97
N GLU A 353 15.27 22.91 -11.87
CA GLU A 353 14.69 22.60 -13.16
C GLU A 353 13.44 21.77 -12.84
N PRO A 354 12.24 22.20 -13.27
CA PRO A 354 11.14 21.27 -13.32
C PRO A 354 11.65 20.04 -14.11
N ARG A 355 11.21 18.85 -13.76
CA ARG A 355 11.25 17.69 -14.68
C ARG A 355 10.44 17.96 -15.97
N SER A 356 10.24 19.22 -16.38
CA SER A 356 9.73 19.64 -17.68
C SER A 356 10.55 19.10 -18.83
N LEU A 357 11.74 18.53 -18.57
CA LEU A 357 12.49 17.73 -19.51
C LEU A 357 13.02 16.46 -18.80
N VAL A 358 12.15 15.59 -18.28
CA VAL A 358 12.50 14.16 -18.33
C VAL A 358 12.77 13.89 -19.80
N ASN A 359 14.02 13.62 -20.16
CA ASN A 359 14.35 13.27 -21.53
C ASN A 359 13.44 12.11 -21.90
N ALA A 360 12.75 12.24 -23.04
CA ALA A 360 11.98 11.13 -23.57
C ALA A 360 12.91 9.91 -23.61
N PRO A 361 12.41 8.71 -23.24
CA PRO A 361 13.15 7.48 -23.47
C PRO A 361 13.67 7.45 -24.92
N PRO A 362 14.83 6.81 -25.16
CA PRO A 362 15.32 6.55 -26.50
C PRO A 362 14.20 6.12 -27.44
N ASP A 363 14.25 6.55 -28.69
CA ASP A 363 13.16 6.33 -29.63
C ASP A 363 12.82 4.83 -29.81
N GLU A 364 13.82 3.96 -29.70
CA GLU A 364 13.72 2.50 -29.72
C GLU A 364 12.90 1.93 -28.54
N ASP A 365 12.97 2.56 -27.37
CA ASP A 365 12.25 2.12 -26.17
C ASP A 365 10.74 2.41 -26.27
N LEU A 366 10.36 3.33 -27.17
CA LEU A 366 8.98 3.78 -27.36
C LEU A 366 8.23 2.99 -28.45
N GLU A 367 8.91 2.18 -29.26
CA GLU A 367 8.32 1.51 -30.43
C GLU A 367 7.24 0.49 -30.05
N ASP A 368 7.44 -0.23 -28.94
CA ASP A 368 6.51 -1.26 -28.47
C ASP A 368 5.38 -0.71 -27.58
N LEU A 369 5.41 0.59 -27.26
CA LEU A 369 4.39 1.19 -26.41
C LEU A 369 3.09 1.41 -27.19
N GLN A 370 1.97 1.02 -26.58
CA GLN A 370 0.66 1.08 -27.20
C GLN A 370 -0.22 2.16 -26.58
N PHE A 371 -1.08 2.75 -27.42
CA PHE A 371 -2.11 3.70 -27.03
C PHE A 371 -3.46 3.23 -27.55
N VAL A 372 -4.52 3.42 -26.77
CA VAL A 372 -5.90 3.13 -27.16
C VAL A 372 -6.71 4.41 -27.26
N LYS A 373 -7.28 4.65 -28.43
CA LYS A 373 -8.20 5.76 -28.67
C LYS A 373 -9.64 5.25 -28.62
N LEU A 374 -10.51 5.98 -27.93
CA LEU A 374 -11.95 5.75 -28.00
C LEU A 374 -12.57 6.59 -29.12
N LYS A 375 -13.31 5.93 -30.02
CA LYS A 375 -14.06 6.57 -31.09
C LYS A 375 -15.42 5.90 -31.22
N ASP A 376 -16.49 6.68 -31.05
CA ASP A 376 -17.88 6.22 -31.17
C ASP A 376 -18.24 4.99 -30.30
N GLY A 377 -17.57 4.83 -29.16
CA GLY A 377 -17.76 3.70 -28.24
C GLY A 377 -16.94 2.46 -28.56
N GLU A 378 -16.14 2.49 -29.63
CA GLU A 378 -15.17 1.47 -29.98
C GLU A 378 -13.75 1.90 -29.57
N ALA A 379 -12.90 0.92 -29.28
CA ALA A 379 -11.53 1.14 -28.84
C ALA A 379 -10.54 0.69 -29.92
N GLU A 380 -9.72 1.62 -30.39
CA GLU A 380 -8.75 1.41 -31.47
C GLU A 380 -7.33 1.47 -30.91
N LEU A 381 -6.56 0.38 -31.05
CA LEU A 381 -5.15 0.32 -30.67
C LEU A 381 -4.25 0.92 -31.75
N MET A 382 -3.24 1.66 -31.32
CA MET A 382 -2.21 2.24 -32.17
C MET A 382 -0.86 2.35 -31.44
N PRO A 383 0.26 2.49 -32.16
CA PRO A 383 1.54 2.84 -31.55
C PRO A 383 1.44 4.16 -30.79
N LEU A 384 2.07 4.26 -29.62
CA LEU A 384 2.00 5.45 -28.76
C LEU A 384 2.41 6.71 -29.53
N LYS A 385 3.51 6.63 -30.30
CA LYS A 385 4.05 7.75 -31.08
C LYS A 385 3.10 8.27 -32.17
N SER A 386 2.13 7.45 -32.59
CA SER A 386 1.14 7.82 -33.60
C SER A 386 -0.13 8.43 -32.99
N SER A 387 -0.26 8.49 -31.67
CA SER A 387 -1.44 9.01 -30.99
C SER A 387 -1.47 10.55 -30.92
N ASP A 388 -2.68 11.12 -30.87
CA ASP A 388 -2.87 12.55 -30.60
C ASP A 388 -2.30 12.96 -29.23
N ALA A 389 -2.33 12.05 -28.25
CA ALA A 389 -1.75 12.25 -26.93
C ALA A 389 -0.23 12.41 -26.99
N TRP A 390 0.43 11.63 -27.85
CA TRP A 390 1.85 11.84 -28.11
C TRP A 390 2.10 13.10 -28.94
N ALA A 391 1.21 13.50 -29.85
CA ALA A 391 1.38 14.75 -30.60
C ALA A 391 1.30 16.01 -29.70
N ASP A 392 0.55 15.97 -28.60
CA ASP A 392 0.45 17.06 -27.63
C ASP A 392 1.71 17.20 -26.78
N THR A 393 2.58 18.11 -27.22
CA THR A 393 3.86 18.45 -26.56
C THR A 393 3.74 19.22 -25.25
N ILE A 394 2.55 19.73 -24.92
CA ILE A 394 2.35 20.66 -23.79
C ILE A 394 1.88 19.90 -22.55
N TYR A 395 0.92 18.99 -22.72
CA TYR A 395 0.27 18.33 -21.58
C TYR A 395 0.42 16.82 -21.57
N LEU A 396 -0.04 16.14 -22.63
CA LEU A 396 -0.16 14.68 -22.61
C LEU A 396 1.19 13.98 -22.83
N ARG A 397 2.04 14.43 -23.75
CA ARG A 397 3.36 13.82 -23.96
C ARG A 397 4.26 13.93 -22.71
N PRO A 398 4.39 15.09 -22.04
CA PRO A 398 5.15 15.17 -20.78
C PRO A 398 4.61 14.23 -19.70
N ALA A 399 3.27 14.12 -19.58
CA ALA A 399 2.65 13.20 -18.63
C ALA A 399 2.97 11.73 -18.93
N LEU A 400 2.94 11.34 -20.21
CA LEU A 400 3.32 10.01 -20.68
C LEU A 400 4.79 9.72 -20.38
N ILE A 401 5.70 10.63 -20.74
CA ILE A 401 7.14 10.48 -20.49
C ILE A 401 7.42 10.29 -18.99
N ALA A 402 6.87 11.15 -18.13
CA ALA A 402 7.05 11.04 -16.69
C ALA A 402 6.52 9.71 -16.13
N THR A 403 5.40 9.24 -16.67
CA THR A 403 4.79 7.95 -16.28
C THR A 403 5.66 6.78 -16.71
N ILE A 404 6.16 6.79 -17.96
CA ILE A 404 7.05 5.76 -18.50
C ILE A 404 8.37 5.71 -17.71
N ASP A 405 8.97 6.86 -17.40
CA ASP A 405 10.16 6.95 -16.55
C ASP A 405 9.91 6.33 -15.16
N GLY A 406 8.80 6.73 -14.51
CA GLY A 406 8.43 6.19 -13.19
C GLY A 406 8.20 4.67 -13.19
N LEU A 407 7.63 4.15 -14.28
CA LEU A 407 7.38 2.72 -14.48
C LEU A 407 8.63 1.95 -14.92
N GLY A 408 9.59 2.58 -15.58
CA GLY A 408 10.58 1.91 -16.40
C GLY A 408 9.99 1.36 -17.71
N VAL A 409 10.82 1.34 -18.75
CA VAL A 409 10.44 0.96 -20.11
C VAL A 409 9.80 -0.43 -20.17
N ASP A 410 10.44 -1.44 -19.57
CA ASP A 410 9.95 -2.82 -19.64
C ASP A 410 8.53 -2.98 -19.09
N LEU A 411 8.24 -2.36 -17.94
CA LEU A 411 6.91 -2.41 -17.35
C LEU A 411 5.91 -1.56 -18.13
N ALA A 412 6.35 -0.42 -18.69
CA ALA A 412 5.50 0.43 -19.52
C ALA A 412 5.03 -0.29 -20.80
N LYS A 413 5.86 -1.17 -21.39
CA LYS A 413 5.51 -2.01 -22.56
C LYS A 413 4.36 -2.98 -22.31
N GLU A 414 4.04 -3.26 -21.06
CA GLU A 414 2.93 -4.16 -20.70
C GLU A 414 1.61 -3.43 -20.44
N LEU A 415 1.65 -2.10 -20.48
CA LEU A 415 0.49 -1.24 -20.30
C LEU A 415 0.01 -0.72 -21.66
N VAL A 416 -1.30 -0.53 -21.77
CA VAL A 416 -1.90 0.25 -22.84
C VAL A 416 -2.31 1.60 -22.28
N PHE A 417 -1.76 2.68 -22.83
CA PHE A 417 -2.08 4.04 -22.44
C PHE A 417 -3.39 4.50 -23.11
N HIS A 418 -4.19 5.31 -22.42
CA HIS A 418 -5.46 5.85 -22.90
C HIS A 418 -5.54 7.36 -22.68
#